data_AF-A0A5Y4ZDZ5-F1
#
_entry.id   AF-A0A5Y4ZDZ5-F1
#
_cell.length_a   1.000
_cell.length_b   1.000
_cell.length_c   1.000
_cell.angle_alpha   90.00
_cell.angle_beta   90.00
_cell.angle_gamma   90.00
#
_symmetry.space_group_name_H-M   'P 1'
#
loop_
_entity.id
_entity.type
_entity.pdbx_description
1 polymer ?
#
loop_
_entity_poly.entity_id
_entity_poly.type
_entity_poly.pdbx_seq_one_letter_code
_entity_poly.pdbx_strand_id
1 'polypeptide(L)' 'MFTHMRIVKPVTNLEMSFLMYSQSLGLHKIAEFNDHDGFNRITLGRGDYVNYTKSACYDKGKN' A
#
# COMPACT_ATOMS: atom_id res chain seq x y z
N MET A 1 -0.24 -19.35 15.56
CA MET A 1 -1.16 -18.37 14.93
C MET A 1 -0.39 -17.08 14.74
N PHE A 2 -0.22 -16.61 13.50
CA PHE A 2 0.46 -15.34 13.22
C PHE A 2 -0.58 -14.23 13.08
N THR A 3 -0.45 -13.18 13.89
CA THR A 3 -1.32 -12.01 13.81
C THR A 3 -0.81 -11.08 12.72
N HIS A 4 -1.60 -10.88 11.67
CA HIS A 4 -1.31 -9.92 10.61
C HIS A 4 -2.08 -8.62 10.86
N MET A 5 -1.36 -7.50 10.87
CA MET A 5 -1.93 -6.15 10.89
C MET A 5 -1.78 -5.49 9.52
N ARG A 6 -2.88 -4.99 8.96
CA ARG A 6 -2.88 -4.20 7.71
C ARG A 6 -3.38 -2.78 7.96
N ILE A 7 -2.60 -1.78 7.56
CA ILE A 7 -2.99 -0.38 7.57
C ILE A 7 -3.25 0.09 6.15
N VAL A 8 -4.49 0.47 5.85
CA VAL A 8 -4.88 1.06 4.55
C VAL A 8 -5.11 2.56 4.75
N LYS A 9 -4.45 3.40 3.94
CA LYS A 9 -4.68 4.84 3.95
C LYS A 9 -5.14 5.34 2.58
N PRO A 10 -6.18 6.19 2.51
CA PRO A 10 -6.44 6.97 1.31
C PRO A 10 -5.29 7.95 1.10
N VAL A 11 -4.82 8.06 -0.14
CA VAL A 11 -3.74 8.96 -0.55
C VAL A 11 -4.15 9.70 -1.82
N THR A 12 -3.58 10.89 -2.03
CA THR A 12 -3.82 11.71 -3.23
C THR A 12 -2.81 11.44 -4.34
N ASN A 13 -1.64 10.89 -4.01
CA ASN A 13 -0.63 10.49 -4.99
C ASN A 13 -0.07 9.11 -4.60
N LEU A 14 -0.39 8.11 -5.43
CA LEU A 14 -0.05 6.72 -5.17
C LEU A 14 1.45 6.46 -5.24
N GLU A 15 2.10 6.98 -6.28
CA GLU A 15 3.54 6.79 -6.53
C GLU A 15 4.38 7.46 -5.44
N MET A 16 4.04 8.70 -5.08
CA MET A 16 4.73 9.42 -4.01
C MET A 16 4.60 8.69 -2.67
N SER A 17 3.39 8.21 -2.35
CA SER A 17 3.15 7.45 -1.12
C SER A 17 3.91 6.13 -1.09
N PHE A 18 4.01 5.44 -2.23
CA PHE A 18 4.84 4.25 -2.38
C PHE A 18 6.31 4.56 -2.10
N LEU A 19 6.88 5.59 -2.71
CA LEU A 19 8.27 5.98 -2.48
C LEU A 19 8.52 6.33 -1.01
N MET A 20 7.61 7.08 -0.38
CA MET A 20 7.72 7.41 1.05
C MET A 20 7.73 6.15 1.90
N TYR A 21 6.78 5.23 1.72
CA TYR A 21 6.70 4.02 2.54
C TYR A 21 7.87 3.06 2.27
N SER A 22 8.32 2.97 1.02
CA SER A 22 9.46 2.14 0.64
C SER A 22 10.75 2.65 1.26
N GLN A 23 11.08 3.92 1.06
CA GLN A 23 12.35 4.50 1.48
C GLN A 23 12.43 4.72 2.99
N SER A 24 11.35 5.21 3.62
CA SER A 24 11.39 5.54 5.06
C SER A 24 11.22 4.34 5.98
N LEU A 25 10.47 3.32 5.55
CA LEU A 25 10.16 2.15 6.39
C LEU A 25 10.84 0.86 5.90
N GLY A 26 11.58 0.92 4.78
CA GLY A 26 12.23 -0.24 4.18
C GLY A 26 11.22 -1.30 3.71
N LEU A 27 10.05 -0.88 3.22
CA LEU A 27 9.01 -1.79 2.75
C LEU A 27 9.11 -2.01 1.25
N HIS A 28 8.77 -3.22 0.79
CA HIS A 28 8.81 -3.57 -0.62
C HIS A 28 7.39 -3.74 -1.16
N LYS A 29 7.20 -3.45 -2.46
CA LYS A 29 5.93 -3.72 -3.13
C LYS A 29 5.69 -5.23 -3.12
N ILE A 30 4.59 -5.66 -2.51
CA ILE A 30 4.19 -7.08 -2.45
C ILE A 30 2.89 -7.37 -3.21
N ALA A 31 2.08 -6.34 -3.46
CA ALA A 31 0.90 -6.45 -4.31
C ALA A 31 0.53 -5.08 -4.88
N GLU A 32 -0.06 -5.10 -6.07
CA GLU A 32 -0.60 -3.93 -6.75
C GLU A 32 -1.96 -4.28 -7.34
N PHE A 33 -2.90 -3.36 -7.20
CA PHE A 33 -4.23 -3.46 -7.78
C PHE A 33 -4.51 -2.17 -8.54
N ASN A 34 -4.84 -2.32 -9.81
CA ASN A 34 -5.17 -1.20 -10.68
C ASN A 34 -6.62 -1.32 -11.10
N ASP A 35 -7.31 -0.18 -11.06
CA ASP A 35 -8.68 -0.01 -11.54
C ASP A 35 -9.73 -0.96 -10.95
N HIS A 36 -9.67 -1.15 -9.63
CA HIS A 36 -10.68 -1.92 -8.93
C HIS A 36 -11.70 -0.96 -8.30
N ASP A 37 -12.90 -0.89 -8.89
CA ASP A 37 -14.03 -0.09 -8.38
C ASP A 37 -13.69 1.41 -8.24
N GLY A 38 -12.95 1.96 -9.21
CA GLY A 38 -12.48 3.36 -9.17
C GLY A 38 -11.22 3.61 -8.33
N PHE A 39 -10.63 2.57 -7.74
CA PHE A 39 -9.43 2.68 -6.91
C PHE A 39 -8.19 2.04 -7.52
N ASN A 40 -7.05 2.66 -7.29
CA ASN A 40 -5.72 2.05 -7.43
C ASN A 40 -5.11 1.84 -6.05
N ARG A 41 -4.44 0.70 -5.81
CA ARG A 41 -3.82 0.38 -4.52
C ARG A 41 -2.45 -0.26 -4.69
N ILE A 42 -1.48 0.23 -3.92
CA ILE A 42 -0.19 -0.43 -3.73
C ILE A 42 -0.10 -0.93 -2.30
N THR A 43 0.21 -2.21 -2.13
CA THR A 43 0.48 -2.82 -0.81
C THR A 43 1.97 -3.07 -0.67
N LEU A 44 2.53 -2.60 0.44
CA LEU A 44 3.91 -2.83 0.82
C LEU A 44 3.99 -3.70 2.09
N GLY A 45 5.03 -4.52 2.16
CA GLY A 45 5.36 -5.39 3.30
C GLY A 45 6.85 -5.68 3.36
N ARG A 46 7.27 -6.50 4.34
CA ARG A 46 8.68 -6.80 4.59
C ARG A 46 8.93 -8.30 4.37
N GLY A 47 9.43 -8.65 3.19
CA GLY A 47 9.84 -10.02 2.82
C GLY A 47 8.82 -11.11 3.19
N ASP A 48 9.33 -12.26 3.64
CA ASP A 48 8.53 -13.44 4.01
C ASP A 48 7.66 -13.25 5.27
N TYR A 49 7.72 -12.08 5.92
CA TYR A 49 7.01 -11.77 7.15
C TYR A 49 5.88 -10.76 6.89
N VAL A 50 4.71 -11.27 6.50
CA VAL A 50 3.47 -10.49 6.33
C VAL A 50 2.79 -10.13 7.66
N ASN A 51 3.51 -10.02 8.78
CA ASN A 51 2.89 -9.62 10.05
C ASN A 51 2.42 -8.15 10.03
N TYR A 52 3.01 -7.32 9.16
CA TYR A 52 2.61 -5.94 8.95
C TYR A 52 2.59 -5.59 7.46
N THR A 53 1.47 -5.05 6.98
CA THR A 53 1.36 -4.49 5.62
C THR A 53 0.79 -3.08 5.64
N LYS A 54 1.33 -2.22 4.76
CA LYS A 54 0.85 -0.85 4.56
C LYS A 54 0.35 -0.70 3.13
N SER A 55 -0.88 -0.22 2.97
CA SER A 55 -1.48 0.01 1.66
C SER A 55 -1.77 1.49 1.42
N ALA A 56 -1.29 2.01 0.29
CA ALA A 56 -1.71 3.28 -0.26
C ALA A 56 -2.90 3.04 -1.21
N CYS A 57 -4.01 3.74 -1.02
CA CYS A 57 -5.22 3.62 -1.83
C CYS A 57 -5.55 4.98 -2.45
N TYR A 58 -5.58 5.05 -3.78
CA TYR A 58 -5.88 6.25 -4.55
C TYR A 58 -7.25 6.12 -5.21
N ASP A 59 -8.12 7.10 -4.98
CA ASP A 59 -9.47 7.19 -5.54
C ASP A 59 -9.41 8.04 -6.82
N LYS A 60 -9.76 7.45 -7.96
CA LYS A 60 -9.75 8.16 -9.25
C LYS A 60 -10.89 9.18 -9.37
N GLY A 61 -11.95 9.06 -8.56
CA GLY A 61 -13.11 9.93 -8.59
C GLY A 61 -12.98 11.21 -7.76
N LYS A 62 -11.83 11.44 -7.10
CA LYS A 62 -11.60 12.58 -6.20
C LYS A 62 -10.61 13.64 -6.72
N ASN A 63 -10.44 13.74 -8.04
CA ASN A 63 -9.73 14.85 -8.67
C ASN A 63 -10.69 15.94 -9.14
#